data_AF-A0A218W5G1-F1
#
_entry.id   AF-A0A218W5G1-F1
#
_cell.length_a   1.000
_cell.length_b   1.000
_cell.length_c   1.000
_cell.angle_alpha   90.00
_cell.angle_beta   90.00
_cell.angle_gamma   90.00
#
_symmetry.space_group_name_H-M   'P 1'
#
loop_
_entity.id
_entity.type
_entity.pdbx_description
1 polymer ?
#
loop_
_entity_poly.entity_id
_entity_poly.type
_entity_poly.pdbx_seq_one_letter_code
_entity_poly.pdbx_strand_id
1 'polypeptide(L)'
;MRPTTPSHLHPSLPPSPAPRRIPEYSSVVFVSYERQLHLDHNVKNVRRKGDRRSLHPLRCIGQSKRSEAVERKQEEAPQEVGNAFLKKNVKKDRGEERPDDCIDPETPPGEKKRLSKSMRRRYDPKFVEKSWYEWWEKSQFFVADANSSKPPFVIVLPCPNVTGALHIGHALTTAIEDTIIRWKRMSGYNALWVPGIDHAGIATQVVVEKKLMRERHLTRHDVGREEFIAEVRKWKEEYGGTILKQERRLGASLDWSREFFTMDEKRSRAVTEAFVRLHDDGLIYRDIRLVNWDFTLRSAISEIEVNYVDIKGRTLLPVLGWNHPVEFGVLVFFAYKIEKPPEEGLQEIVVATTRVETMLGDAAIAVHPDDERYKKLHGKYAMHPFIERRIPIICDEILVDPSFGSGAVKITLAHDPNDFEVGKRHNLEFINIFTDDGKININGGSEFVDMLRFEARQAVIEALKTMGLYRFAEDHEMQIGLSSRTNDVIEPLIKPQWWVNCEITAKEALDTVMDEDHRKLEIIPKQHVPKWKKV
;
A
#
# COMPACT_ATOMS: atom_id res chain seq x y z
N MET A 1 -19.80 64.26 -37.68
CA MET A 1 -18.66 64.48 -36.76
C MET A 1 -18.96 63.75 -35.47
N ARG A 2 -18.00 63.03 -34.86
CA ARG A 2 -18.16 62.36 -33.55
C ARG A 2 -17.22 63.03 -32.53
N PRO A 3 -17.61 63.20 -31.26
CA PRO A 3 -16.76 63.78 -30.23
C PRO A 3 -15.69 62.81 -29.72
N THR A 4 -14.71 63.35 -29.01
CA THR A 4 -13.52 62.67 -28.48
C THR A 4 -13.75 61.96 -27.14
N THR A 5 -13.04 60.84 -26.93
CA THR A 5 -12.74 60.27 -25.60
C THR A 5 -11.21 60.23 -25.37
N PRO A 6 -10.72 60.45 -24.14
CA PRO A 6 -9.30 60.59 -23.87
C PRO A 6 -8.56 59.26 -23.70
N SER A 7 -7.25 59.27 -23.94
CA SER A 7 -6.34 58.15 -23.72
C SER A 7 -5.93 58.00 -22.26
N HIS A 8 -6.07 56.80 -21.69
CA HIS A 8 -5.39 56.41 -20.46
C HIS A 8 -4.31 55.35 -20.75
N LEU A 9 -3.07 55.67 -20.38
CA LEU A 9 -1.93 54.77 -20.43
C LEU A 9 -1.99 53.80 -19.25
N HIS A 10 -2.04 52.49 -19.51
CA HIS A 10 -1.70 51.49 -18.50
C HIS A 10 -0.18 51.40 -18.35
N PRO A 11 0.38 51.42 -17.13
CA PRO A 11 1.80 51.15 -16.93
C PRO A 11 2.08 49.66 -17.21
N SER A 12 3.13 49.39 -17.99
CA SER A 12 3.61 48.03 -18.24
C SER A 12 4.15 47.41 -16.96
N LEU A 13 3.64 46.24 -16.57
CA LEU A 13 4.23 45.42 -15.52
C LEU A 13 5.68 45.04 -15.90
N PRO A 14 6.63 45.01 -14.95
CA PRO A 14 7.98 44.53 -15.22
C PRO A 14 7.97 43.04 -15.57
N PRO A 15 8.89 42.56 -16.42
CA PRO A 15 8.97 41.14 -16.75
C PRO A 15 9.24 40.30 -15.51
N SER A 16 8.58 39.14 -15.42
CA SER A 16 8.77 38.19 -14.32
C SER A 16 10.26 37.78 -14.20
N PRO A 17 10.84 37.73 -13.00
CA PRO A 17 12.24 37.36 -12.83
C PRO A 17 12.46 35.93 -13.33
N ALA A 18 13.45 35.74 -14.21
CA ALA A 18 13.82 34.44 -14.74
C ALA A 18 14.04 33.42 -13.61
N PRO A 19 13.63 32.14 -13.77
CA PRO A 19 13.71 31.15 -12.72
C PRO A 19 15.15 31.03 -12.21
N ARG A 20 15.34 31.26 -10.91
CA ARG A 20 16.65 31.12 -10.27
C ARG A 20 17.11 29.68 -10.48
N ARG A 21 18.26 29.50 -11.15
CA ARG A 21 18.88 28.17 -11.26
C ARG A 21 19.03 27.58 -9.87
N ILE A 22 18.38 26.44 -9.64
CA ILE A 22 18.65 25.58 -8.49
C ILE A 22 20.12 25.14 -8.65
N PRO A 23 20.97 25.26 -7.61
CA PRO A 23 22.35 24.80 -7.72
C PRO A 23 22.39 23.29 -7.99
N GLU A 24 23.32 22.86 -8.83
CA GLU A 24 23.48 21.46 -9.21
C GLU A 24 23.97 20.63 -8.01
N TYR A 25 23.03 20.01 -7.30
CA TYR A 25 23.34 19.09 -6.21
C TYR A 25 23.92 17.79 -6.78
N SER A 26 25.23 17.61 -6.61
CA SER A 26 25.95 16.41 -7.04
C SER A 26 25.43 15.15 -6.30
N SER A 27 24.71 14.30 -7.03
CA SER A 27 24.26 12.94 -6.63
C SER A 27 23.57 12.83 -5.26
N VAL A 28 22.25 12.89 -5.25
CA VAL A 28 21.43 12.36 -4.14
C VAL A 28 21.25 10.86 -4.35
N VAL A 29 21.55 10.05 -3.34
CA VAL A 29 21.36 8.59 -3.41
C VAL A 29 20.04 8.21 -2.75
N PHE A 30 19.18 7.51 -3.50
CA PHE A 30 17.97 6.88 -3.00
C PHE A 30 18.17 5.38 -2.91
N VAL A 31 17.81 4.77 -1.79
CA VAL A 31 17.85 3.32 -1.58
C VAL A 31 16.42 2.82 -1.39
N SER A 32 15.94 1.99 -2.30
CA SER A 32 14.63 1.34 -2.20
C SER A 32 14.78 -0.17 -2.04
N TYR A 33 13.94 -0.78 -1.20
CA TYR A 33 13.95 -2.22 -0.94
C TYR A 33 12.57 -2.82 -1.21
N GLU A 34 12.47 -3.71 -2.18
CA GLU A 34 11.25 -4.45 -2.49
C GLU A 34 11.30 -5.86 -1.91
N ARG A 35 10.17 -6.33 -1.35
CA ARG A 35 10.07 -7.62 -0.67
C ARG A 35 9.28 -8.64 -1.50
N GLN A 36 9.90 -9.23 -2.53
CA GLN A 36 9.33 -10.42 -3.18
C GLN A 36 9.50 -11.65 -2.27
N LEU A 37 8.37 -12.22 -1.85
CA LEU A 37 8.30 -13.51 -1.16
C LEU A 37 7.74 -14.59 -2.11
N HIS A 38 8.54 -15.01 -3.08
CA HIS A 38 8.23 -16.22 -3.85
C HIS A 38 8.63 -17.47 -3.06
N LEU A 39 7.63 -18.22 -2.59
CA LEU A 39 7.79 -19.54 -1.97
C LEU A 39 7.70 -20.63 -3.06
N ASP A 40 8.80 -20.84 -3.78
CA ASP A 40 8.88 -21.89 -4.81
C ASP A 40 8.83 -23.30 -4.20
N HIS A 41 7.64 -23.91 -4.19
CA HIS A 41 7.46 -25.31 -3.79
C HIS A 41 7.92 -26.29 -4.89
N ASN A 42 9.23 -26.34 -5.12
CA ASN A 42 9.86 -27.20 -6.12
C ASN A 42 10.06 -28.65 -5.61
N VAL A 43 8.95 -29.38 -5.43
CA VAL A 43 8.94 -30.76 -4.91
C VAL A 43 9.39 -31.75 -5.99
N LYS A 44 10.68 -32.13 -5.96
CA LYS A 44 11.21 -33.19 -6.84
C LYS A 44 10.86 -34.59 -6.34
N ASN A 45 10.39 -35.43 -7.26
CA ASN A 45 9.98 -36.81 -7.03
C ASN A 45 11.06 -37.69 -6.38
N VAL A 46 10.74 -38.33 -5.25
CA VAL A 46 11.38 -39.57 -4.81
C VAL A 46 10.31 -40.57 -4.36
N ARG A 47 10.14 -41.66 -5.12
CA ARG A 47 9.22 -42.76 -4.77
C ARG A 47 9.83 -43.67 -3.70
N ARG A 48 9.08 -44.01 -2.65
CA ARG A 48 9.16 -45.32 -1.96
C ARG A 48 7.84 -45.65 -1.24
N LYS A 49 7.49 -46.94 -1.18
CA LYS A 49 6.25 -47.48 -0.57
C LYS A 49 6.42 -47.59 0.95
N GLY A 50 5.35 -47.46 1.75
CA GLY A 50 5.48 -47.54 3.22
C GLY A 50 4.22 -47.49 4.10
N ASP A 51 3.19 -48.27 3.77
CA ASP A 51 2.09 -48.69 4.68
C ASP A 51 1.10 -47.61 5.21
N ARG A 52 0.00 -48.07 5.84
CA ARG A 52 -1.16 -47.29 6.32
C ARG A 52 -1.22 -47.22 7.85
N ARG A 53 -1.64 -46.07 8.40
CA ARG A 53 -2.48 -45.98 9.62
C ARG A 53 -3.21 -44.63 9.68
N SER A 54 -4.45 -44.67 10.15
CA SER A 54 -5.36 -43.52 10.27
C SER A 54 -5.29 -42.89 11.66
N LEU A 55 -5.60 -41.59 11.77
CA LEU A 55 -5.99 -40.91 13.02
C LEU A 55 -6.74 -39.59 12.70
N HIS A 56 -7.76 -39.27 13.50
CA HIS A 56 -8.52 -38.00 13.43
C HIS A 56 -7.80 -36.87 14.20
N PRO A 57 -8.18 -35.58 14.02
CA PRO A 57 -7.40 -34.43 14.48
C PRO A 57 -7.64 -34.08 15.95
N LEU A 58 -6.67 -33.39 16.57
CA LEU A 58 -6.78 -32.79 17.90
C LEU A 58 -6.45 -31.30 17.89
N ARG A 59 -7.14 -30.55 18.77
CA ARG A 59 -7.10 -29.08 18.87
C ARG A 59 -5.77 -28.57 19.45
N CYS A 60 -5.36 -27.38 19.02
CA CYS A 60 -4.27 -26.63 19.65
C CYS A 60 -4.73 -25.97 20.96
N ILE A 61 -4.16 -26.39 22.10
CA ILE A 61 -4.21 -25.66 23.38
C ILE A 61 -2.84 -25.85 24.08
N GLY A 62 -2.24 -24.79 24.64
CA GLY A 62 -1.25 -24.95 25.72
C GLY A 62 0.20 -24.51 25.50
N GLN A 63 0.49 -23.41 24.78
CA GLN A 63 1.81 -22.75 24.90
C GLN A 63 1.89 -21.84 26.15
N SER A 64 1.91 -22.44 27.35
CA SER A 64 2.01 -21.70 28.63
C SER A 64 2.79 -22.44 29.74
N LYS A 65 3.46 -23.55 29.42
CA LYS A 65 4.17 -24.41 30.42
C LYS A 65 5.58 -24.79 29.99
N ARG A 66 6.36 -23.83 29.49
CA ARG A 66 7.77 -24.06 29.07
C ARG A 66 8.79 -23.04 29.58
N SER A 67 8.36 -22.00 30.28
CA SER A 67 9.20 -20.99 30.93
C SER A 67 9.70 -21.44 32.31
N GLU A 68 8.80 -21.93 33.17
CA GLU A 68 9.06 -22.19 34.61
C GLU A 68 10.00 -23.38 34.89
N ALA A 69 10.32 -24.19 33.88
CA ALA A 69 11.10 -25.42 34.03
C ALA A 69 12.64 -25.22 34.03
N VAL A 70 13.12 -23.99 33.78
CA VAL A 70 14.56 -23.69 33.63
C VAL A 70 15.18 -23.11 34.91
N GLU A 71 14.40 -22.44 35.77
CA GLU A 71 14.91 -21.67 36.92
C GLU A 71 14.98 -22.46 38.25
N ARG A 72 14.85 -23.79 38.25
CA ARG A 72 14.84 -24.61 39.48
C ARG A 72 15.82 -25.80 39.49
N LYS A 73 17.05 -25.61 38.99
CA LYS A 73 18.13 -26.62 39.06
C LYS A 73 19.55 -26.05 39.25
N GLN A 74 19.73 -25.06 40.12
CA GLN A 74 21.06 -24.63 40.59
C GLN A 74 21.04 -24.23 42.08
N GLU A 75 20.89 -25.21 42.97
CA GLU A 75 21.17 -25.06 44.40
C GLU A 75 21.46 -26.44 45.04
N GLU A 76 22.18 -26.44 46.17
CA GLU A 76 22.66 -27.60 46.97
C GLU A 76 23.85 -28.42 46.39
N ALA A 77 24.60 -29.12 47.28
CA ALA A 77 26.05 -29.44 47.19
C ALA A 77 26.35 -30.90 47.71
N PRO A 78 27.59 -31.38 48.07
CA PRO A 78 28.94 -30.76 48.16
C PRO A 78 30.13 -31.65 47.66
N GLN A 79 31.35 -31.36 48.15
CA GLN A 79 32.65 -32.07 48.00
C GLN A 79 32.66 -33.49 48.64
N GLU A 80 33.61 -34.43 48.44
CA GLU A 80 34.82 -34.59 47.57
C GLU A 80 35.05 -36.12 47.30
N VAL A 81 36.21 -36.78 47.06
CA VAL A 81 37.67 -36.56 47.19
C VAL A 81 38.40 -37.40 46.11
N GLY A 82 39.60 -37.01 45.62
CA GLY A 82 40.47 -37.91 44.83
C GLY A 82 41.75 -37.25 44.29
N ASN A 83 42.94 -37.68 44.75
CA ASN A 83 44.17 -36.89 44.62
C ASN A 83 45.30 -37.54 43.78
N ALA A 84 45.98 -36.71 42.99
CA ALA A 84 47.29 -36.86 42.35
C ALA A 84 47.64 -38.14 41.56
N PHE A 85 47.93 -37.99 40.25
CA PHE A 85 49.31 -38.21 39.73
C PHE A 85 49.49 -37.73 38.27
N LEU A 86 50.17 -36.59 38.07
CA LEU A 86 51.29 -36.37 37.13
C LEU A 86 51.75 -34.90 37.19
N LYS A 87 53.05 -34.64 36.96
CA LYS A 87 53.70 -33.35 37.27
C LYS A 87 54.30 -32.66 36.04
N LYS A 88 54.26 -31.32 36.06
CA LYS A 88 55.06 -30.35 35.26
C LYS A 88 54.83 -30.42 33.73
N ASN A 89 54.52 -29.30 33.08
CA ASN A 89 55.53 -28.25 32.89
C ASN A 89 54.95 -26.85 32.59
N VAL A 90 55.82 -25.84 32.76
CA VAL A 90 55.65 -24.40 32.43
C VAL A 90 54.46 -23.68 33.10
N LYS A 91 54.77 -22.91 34.15
CA LYS A 91 53.98 -21.70 34.46
C LYS A 91 54.05 -20.76 33.25
N LYS A 92 52.92 -20.43 32.64
CA LYS A 92 52.77 -19.14 31.93
C LYS A 92 51.70 -18.34 32.66
N ASP A 93 52.14 -17.25 33.28
CA ASP A 93 51.30 -16.42 34.12
C ASP A 93 50.12 -15.87 33.33
N ARG A 94 48.90 -16.25 33.72
CA ARG A 94 47.64 -15.78 33.13
C ARG A 94 46.88 -15.02 34.20
N GLY A 95 47.40 -13.83 34.52
CA GLY A 95 46.96 -12.97 35.62
C GLY A 95 45.46 -13.06 35.90
N GLU A 96 45.15 -13.30 37.17
CA GLU A 96 43.79 -13.42 37.68
C GLU A 96 43.06 -12.09 37.47
N GLU A 97 41.90 -12.12 36.81
CA GLU A 97 41.06 -10.94 36.66
C GLU A 97 40.46 -10.60 38.02
N ARG A 98 40.97 -9.56 38.69
CA ARG A 98 40.21 -8.90 39.76
C ARG A 98 38.92 -8.34 39.13
N PRO A 99 37.72 -8.70 39.62
CA PRO A 99 36.47 -8.23 39.04
C PRO A 99 36.40 -6.71 38.89
N ASP A 100 36.99 -6.00 39.86
CA ASP A 100 36.98 -4.55 39.98
C ASP A 100 37.70 -3.81 38.83
N ASP A 101 38.76 -4.39 38.28
CA ASP A 101 39.54 -3.77 37.19
C ASP A 101 38.75 -3.75 35.85
N CYS A 102 37.71 -4.59 35.73
CA CYS A 102 36.84 -4.78 34.56
C CYS A 102 35.44 -4.14 34.71
N ILE A 103 35.21 -3.28 35.72
CA ILE A 103 33.96 -2.53 35.91
C ILE A 103 33.83 -1.41 34.86
N ASP A 104 32.62 -1.15 34.37
CA ASP A 104 32.32 0.00 33.49
C ASP A 104 32.19 1.27 34.36
N PRO A 105 33.14 2.21 34.31
CA PRO A 105 33.06 3.42 35.13
C PRO A 105 31.89 4.29 34.67
N GLU A 106 31.11 4.81 35.64
CA GLU A 106 29.96 5.63 35.32
C GLU A 106 30.37 6.90 34.56
N THR A 107 29.80 7.03 33.36
CA THR A 107 30.00 8.15 32.44
C THR A 107 28.72 9.00 32.46
N PRO A 108 28.79 10.27 32.89
CA PRO A 108 27.65 11.19 32.87
C PRO A 108 27.03 11.34 31.46
N PRO A 109 25.73 11.66 31.35
CA PRO A 109 25.05 11.71 30.07
C PRO A 109 25.72 12.62 29.02
N GLY A 110 26.03 12.01 27.89
CA GLY A 110 26.78 12.61 26.78
C GLY A 110 28.22 13.05 27.08
N GLU A 111 28.85 12.65 28.19
CA GLU A 111 30.31 12.68 28.28
C GLU A 111 30.94 11.56 27.45
N LYS A 112 32.17 11.77 26.97
CA LYS A 112 32.95 10.73 26.29
C LYS A 112 33.12 9.52 27.22
N LYS A 113 32.77 8.32 26.74
CA LYS A 113 32.83 7.07 27.52
C LYS A 113 34.16 6.95 28.27
N ARG A 114 34.06 6.90 29.59
CA ARG A 114 35.18 6.60 30.50
C ARG A 114 35.52 5.11 30.36
N LEU A 115 36.79 4.78 30.24
CA LEU A 115 37.24 3.41 29.95
C LEU A 115 37.66 2.71 31.25
N SER A 116 37.42 1.40 31.33
CA SER A 116 37.94 0.54 32.39
C SER A 116 39.47 0.47 32.35
N LYS A 117 40.10 0.18 33.50
CA LYS A 117 41.57 0.10 33.60
C LYS A 117 42.16 -1.05 32.78
N SER A 118 41.42 -2.16 32.68
CA SER A 118 41.77 -3.32 31.84
C SER A 118 40.69 -3.59 30.79
N MET A 119 41.06 -4.33 29.75
CA MET A 119 40.14 -4.82 28.72
C MET A 119 39.62 -6.20 29.12
N ARG A 120 38.30 -6.38 29.11
CA ARG A 120 37.65 -7.68 29.36
C ARG A 120 38.10 -8.74 28.34
N ARG A 121 38.32 -9.97 28.80
CA ARG A 121 38.68 -11.12 27.93
C ARG A 121 37.63 -11.52 26.89
N ARG A 122 36.39 -11.01 26.98
CA ARG A 122 35.32 -11.22 26.01
C ARG A 122 34.69 -9.87 25.65
N TYR A 123 34.37 -9.69 24.37
CA TYR A 123 33.56 -8.55 23.91
C TYR A 123 32.15 -8.62 24.49
N ASP A 124 31.67 -7.51 25.01
CA ASP A 124 30.31 -7.31 25.49
C ASP A 124 29.76 -6.03 24.85
N PRO A 125 28.82 -6.11 23.89
CA PRO A 125 28.28 -4.93 23.22
C PRO A 125 27.56 -3.98 24.18
N LYS A 126 26.88 -4.50 25.23
CA LYS A 126 26.19 -3.64 26.20
C LYS A 126 27.18 -2.80 27.01
N PHE A 127 28.31 -3.40 27.39
CA PHE A 127 29.42 -2.70 28.03
C PHE A 127 30.04 -1.67 27.08
N VAL A 128 30.35 -2.06 25.85
CA VAL A 128 31.09 -1.21 24.91
C VAL A 128 30.25 -0.05 24.41
N GLU A 129 29.02 -0.27 23.96
CA GLU A 129 28.16 0.74 23.29
C GLU A 129 27.66 1.84 24.24
N LYS A 130 27.53 1.54 25.54
CA LYS A 130 26.96 2.45 26.56
C LYS A 130 27.71 3.78 26.62
N SER A 131 26.94 4.86 26.62
CA SER A 131 27.34 6.29 26.65
C SER A 131 28.01 6.85 25.38
N TRP A 132 28.38 6.03 24.37
CA TRP A 132 28.96 6.59 23.14
C TRP A 132 27.97 7.44 22.34
N TYR A 133 26.72 6.97 22.20
CA TYR A 133 25.78 7.62 21.28
C TYR A 133 25.39 9.03 21.74
N GLU A 134 25.06 9.19 23.01
CA GLU A 134 24.78 10.50 23.62
C GLU A 134 25.96 11.46 23.46
N TRP A 135 27.19 10.98 23.56
CA TRP A 135 28.39 11.78 23.34
C TRP A 135 28.57 12.17 21.87
N TRP A 136 28.29 11.27 20.92
CA TRP A 136 28.34 11.58 19.49
C TRP A 136 27.29 12.64 19.10
N GLU A 137 26.08 12.52 19.65
CA GLU A 137 24.97 13.46 19.42
C GLU A 137 25.27 14.84 20.05
N LYS A 138 25.69 14.86 21.33
CA LYS A 138 26.09 16.10 22.04
C LYS A 138 27.32 16.78 21.41
N SER A 139 28.23 16.01 20.82
CA SER A 139 29.40 16.53 20.09
C SER A 139 29.11 16.87 18.62
N GLN A 140 27.86 16.74 18.18
CA GLN A 140 27.39 17.08 16.83
C GLN A 140 28.13 16.39 15.67
N PHE A 141 28.76 15.22 15.91
CA PHE A 141 29.60 14.55 14.90
C PHE A 141 28.87 14.08 13.64
N PHE A 142 27.54 14.13 13.63
CA PHE A 142 26.69 13.74 12.50
C PHE A 142 26.18 14.93 11.69
N VAL A 143 26.31 16.14 12.21
CA VAL A 143 25.78 17.37 11.59
C VAL A 143 26.61 17.73 10.36
N ALA A 144 25.95 17.98 9.24
CA ALA A 144 26.60 18.47 8.02
C ALA A 144 26.63 20.01 7.99
N ASP A 145 27.79 20.61 7.78
CA ASP A 145 27.95 22.07 7.70
C ASP A 145 27.61 22.58 6.28
N ALA A 146 26.62 23.47 6.18
CA ALA A 146 26.20 24.03 4.89
C ALA A 146 27.26 24.94 4.23
N ASN A 147 28.26 25.41 4.98
CA ASN A 147 29.33 26.28 4.50
C ASN A 147 30.62 25.51 4.16
N SER A 148 30.62 24.18 4.29
CA SER A 148 31.82 23.38 4.12
C SER A 148 32.29 23.34 2.66
N SER A 149 33.58 23.61 2.43
CA SER A 149 34.22 23.48 1.11
C SER A 149 34.49 22.03 0.67
N LYS A 150 34.13 21.04 1.51
CA LYS A 150 34.21 19.61 1.20
C LYS A 150 33.11 19.20 0.22
N PRO A 151 33.34 18.23 -0.69
CA PRO A 151 32.31 17.73 -1.58
C PRO A 151 31.12 17.16 -0.78
N PRO A 152 29.87 17.55 -1.08
CA PRO A 152 28.71 17.03 -0.37
C PRO A 152 28.46 15.57 -0.74
N PHE A 153 27.83 14.84 0.18
CA PHE A 153 27.23 13.54 -0.10
C PHE A 153 25.96 13.41 0.72
N VAL A 154 24.81 13.15 0.07
CA VAL A 154 23.50 13.24 0.72
C VAL A 154 22.71 11.94 0.52
N ILE A 155 22.24 11.39 1.64
CA ILE A 155 21.17 10.38 1.69
C ILE A 155 20.00 10.97 2.48
N VAL A 156 18.77 10.73 2.00
CA VAL A 156 17.55 10.97 2.78
C VAL A 156 17.08 9.61 3.29
N LEU A 157 16.96 9.44 4.60
CA LEU A 157 16.46 8.20 5.19
C LEU A 157 15.05 7.91 4.65
N PRO A 158 14.78 6.72 4.07
CA PRO A 158 13.44 6.29 3.72
C PRO A 158 12.55 6.31 4.97
N CYS A 159 11.70 7.34 5.07
CA CYS A 159 11.11 7.75 6.34
C CYS A 159 10.20 6.65 6.91
N PRO A 160 10.52 6.04 8.07
CA PRO A 160 9.67 5.01 8.67
C PRO A 160 8.28 5.55 9.02
N ASN A 161 7.27 4.76 8.67
CA ASN A 161 5.87 5.02 8.94
C ASN A 161 5.59 4.96 10.46
N VAL A 162 4.80 5.89 10.99
CA VAL A 162 4.35 5.83 12.40
C VAL A 162 3.20 4.84 12.59
N THR A 163 3.45 3.58 12.25
CA THR A 163 2.50 2.45 12.34
C THR A 163 2.89 1.39 13.37
N GLY A 164 4.03 1.58 14.06
CA GLY A 164 4.53 0.64 15.06
C GLY A 164 6.01 0.85 15.39
N ALA A 165 6.63 -0.15 16.03
CA ALA A 165 8.07 -0.20 16.26
C ALA A 165 8.82 -0.78 15.03
N LEU A 166 10.09 -0.39 14.86
CA LEU A 166 10.91 -0.84 13.73
C LEU A 166 11.24 -2.34 13.81
N HIS A 167 10.92 -3.08 12.74
CA HIS A 167 11.36 -4.45 12.52
C HIS A 167 12.73 -4.54 11.81
N ILE A 168 13.31 -5.74 11.74
CA ILE A 168 14.63 -6.06 11.17
C ILE A 168 14.91 -5.47 9.76
N GLY A 169 13.87 -5.31 8.91
CA GLY A 169 14.01 -4.68 7.60
C GLY A 169 14.51 -3.23 7.66
N HIS A 170 14.09 -2.43 8.65
CA HIS A 170 14.62 -1.07 8.84
C HIS A 170 16.07 -1.12 9.30
N ALA A 171 16.38 -2.00 10.26
CA ALA A 171 17.75 -2.17 10.75
C ALA A 171 18.75 -2.59 9.64
N LEU A 172 18.29 -3.32 8.61
CA LEU A 172 19.08 -3.60 7.41
C LEU A 172 19.32 -2.33 6.58
N THR A 173 18.27 -1.55 6.30
CA THR A 173 18.38 -0.25 5.58
C THR A 173 19.30 0.71 6.33
N THR A 174 19.05 0.95 7.61
CA THR A 174 19.88 1.76 8.51
C THR A 174 21.33 1.31 8.49
N ALA A 175 21.62 0.01 8.60
CA ALA A 175 23.00 -0.48 8.60
C ALA A 175 23.72 -0.26 7.26
N ILE A 176 23.03 -0.38 6.14
CA ILE A 176 23.58 -0.12 4.79
C ILE A 176 23.86 1.38 4.61
N GLU A 177 22.87 2.23 4.87
CA GLU A 177 22.99 3.68 4.71
C GLU A 177 24.01 4.29 5.69
N ASP A 178 24.02 3.88 6.96
CA ASP A 178 25.01 4.33 7.96
C ASP A 178 26.43 3.93 7.56
N THR A 179 26.62 2.73 6.98
CA THR A 179 27.92 2.29 6.48
C THR A 179 28.42 3.18 5.35
N ILE A 180 27.54 3.51 4.39
CA ILE A 180 27.88 4.40 3.25
C ILE A 180 28.18 5.81 3.76
N ILE A 181 27.35 6.35 4.66
CA ILE A 181 27.49 7.69 5.25
C ILE A 181 28.80 7.80 6.05
N ARG A 182 29.10 6.83 6.92
CA ARG A 182 30.37 6.78 7.66
C ARG A 182 31.56 6.70 6.73
N TRP A 183 31.53 5.81 5.73
CA TRP A 183 32.60 5.69 4.74
C TRP A 183 32.83 7.01 3.99
N LYS A 184 31.78 7.69 3.52
CA LYS A 184 31.90 8.99 2.84
C LYS A 184 32.41 10.08 3.77
N ARG A 185 31.90 10.17 5.00
CA ARG A 185 32.35 11.13 6.03
C ARG A 185 33.84 10.94 6.36
N MET A 186 34.30 9.69 6.46
CA MET A 186 35.72 9.33 6.64
C MET A 186 36.56 9.57 5.38
N SER A 187 35.97 9.45 4.19
CA SER A 187 36.60 9.74 2.89
C SER A 187 36.66 11.24 2.55
N GLY A 188 36.43 12.13 3.53
CA GLY A 188 36.58 13.58 3.38
C GLY A 188 35.35 14.34 2.89
N TYR A 189 34.22 13.67 2.63
CA TYR A 189 32.98 14.31 2.17
C TYR A 189 32.25 15.02 3.31
N ASN A 190 31.48 16.06 2.97
CA ASN A 190 30.46 16.64 3.82
C ASN A 190 29.21 15.75 3.78
N ALA A 191 29.26 14.63 4.52
CA ALA A 191 28.24 13.59 4.48
C ALA A 191 27.03 13.92 5.37
N LEU A 192 25.90 14.19 4.72
CA LEU A 192 24.60 14.43 5.32
C LEU A 192 23.70 13.19 5.17
N TRP A 193 23.14 12.75 6.29
CA TRP A 193 22.06 11.77 6.31
C TRP A 193 20.85 12.39 7.00
N VAL A 194 19.76 12.60 6.28
CA VAL A 194 18.60 13.35 6.79
C VAL A 194 17.62 12.40 7.48
N PRO A 195 17.38 12.51 8.80
CA PRO A 195 16.33 11.77 9.48
C PRO A 195 14.96 12.36 9.19
N GLY A 196 13.96 11.50 9.01
CA GLY A 196 12.57 11.88 8.84
C GLY A 196 11.64 10.75 9.21
N ILE A 197 10.38 11.07 9.49
CA ILE A 197 9.32 10.14 9.91
C ILE A 197 8.07 10.43 9.09
N ASP A 198 7.42 9.39 8.57
CA ASP A 198 6.19 9.56 7.78
C ASP A 198 4.90 9.31 8.58
N HIS A 199 3.95 10.22 8.45
CA HIS A 199 2.58 10.10 8.93
C HIS A 199 1.82 8.89 8.36
N ALA A 200 2.22 8.38 7.20
CA ALA A 200 1.70 7.19 6.52
C ALA A 200 0.18 7.18 6.24
N GLY A 201 -0.50 8.34 6.33
CA GLY A 201 -1.91 8.53 6.02
C GLY A 201 -2.84 7.40 6.47
N ILE A 202 -3.40 6.69 5.48
CA ILE A 202 -4.32 5.56 5.65
C ILE A 202 -3.73 4.47 6.56
N ALA A 203 -2.43 4.18 6.48
CA ALA A 203 -1.83 3.10 7.27
C ALA A 203 -1.84 3.43 8.78
N THR A 204 -1.54 4.67 9.17
CA THR A 204 -1.65 5.11 10.57
C THR A 204 -3.10 5.22 11.01
N GLN A 205 -4.00 5.73 10.15
CA GLN A 205 -5.44 5.72 10.43
C GLN A 205 -5.94 4.31 10.78
N VAL A 206 -5.66 3.31 9.93
CA VAL A 206 -6.08 1.92 10.13
C VAL A 206 -5.53 1.31 11.42
N VAL A 207 -4.29 1.65 11.81
CA VAL A 207 -3.71 1.16 13.08
C VAL A 207 -4.36 1.82 14.29
N VAL A 208 -4.67 3.13 14.24
CA VAL A 208 -5.37 3.84 15.32
C VAL A 208 -6.84 3.41 15.43
N GLU A 209 -7.54 3.15 14.32
CA GLU A 209 -8.88 2.53 14.34
C GLU A 209 -8.83 1.12 14.99
N LYS A 210 -7.82 0.30 14.64
CA LYS A 210 -7.57 -1.03 15.26
C LYS A 210 -7.05 -0.95 16.71
N LYS A 211 -6.71 0.24 17.22
CA LYS A 211 -6.46 0.51 18.65
C LYS A 211 -7.78 0.86 19.35
N LEU A 212 -8.51 1.86 18.84
CA LEU A 212 -9.79 2.32 19.40
C LEU A 212 -10.82 1.20 19.50
N MET A 213 -10.95 0.36 18.48
CA MET A 213 -11.89 -0.77 18.51
C MET A 213 -11.51 -1.83 19.55
N ARG A 214 -10.22 -1.98 19.88
CA ARG A 214 -9.71 -2.97 20.84
C ARG A 214 -9.78 -2.49 22.29
N GLU A 215 -9.52 -1.20 22.51
CA GLU A 215 -9.43 -0.60 23.85
C GLU A 215 -10.75 0.00 24.31
N ARG A 216 -11.51 0.63 23.38
CA ARG A 216 -12.75 1.37 23.68
C ARG A 216 -14.00 0.76 23.04
N HIS A 217 -13.85 -0.19 22.12
CA HIS A 217 -14.95 -0.73 21.28
C HIS A 217 -15.68 0.36 20.48
N LEU A 218 -14.94 1.38 20.03
CA LEU A 218 -15.42 2.51 19.24
C LEU A 218 -14.70 2.58 17.88
N THR A 219 -15.41 3.02 16.86
CA THR A 219 -14.85 3.37 15.54
C THR A 219 -14.43 4.85 15.50
N ARG A 220 -13.73 5.27 14.43
CA ARG A 220 -13.48 6.71 14.15
C ARG A 220 -14.75 7.54 13.98
N HIS A 221 -15.89 6.92 13.66
CA HIS A 221 -17.15 7.63 13.45
C HIS A 221 -17.83 7.95 14.78
N ASP A 222 -17.71 7.07 15.77
CA ASP A 222 -18.31 7.26 17.11
C ASP A 222 -17.58 8.32 17.95
N VAL A 223 -16.25 8.44 17.78
CA VAL A 223 -15.45 9.48 18.44
C VAL A 223 -15.43 10.83 17.70
N GLY A 224 -15.78 10.84 16.41
CA GLY A 224 -15.74 12.03 15.57
C GLY A 224 -14.33 12.49 15.17
N ARG A 225 -14.28 13.45 14.23
CA ARG A 225 -13.04 13.86 13.54
C ARG A 225 -11.96 14.44 14.47
N GLU A 226 -12.35 15.27 15.44
CA GLU A 226 -11.38 16.03 16.24
C GLU A 226 -10.68 15.15 17.28
N GLU A 227 -11.42 14.35 18.04
CA GLU A 227 -10.88 13.34 18.97
C GLU A 227 -10.09 12.27 18.21
N PHE A 228 -10.53 11.82 17.01
CA PHE A 228 -9.73 10.90 16.20
C PHE A 228 -8.38 11.50 15.78
N ILE A 229 -8.33 12.77 15.38
CA ILE A 229 -7.07 13.47 15.08
C ILE A 229 -6.21 13.65 16.35
N ALA A 230 -6.83 13.86 17.52
CA ALA A 230 -6.10 13.89 18.79
C ALA A 230 -5.47 12.54 19.14
N GLU A 231 -6.19 11.42 18.93
CA GLU A 231 -5.66 10.06 19.12
C GLU A 231 -4.53 9.73 18.13
N VAL A 232 -4.64 10.13 16.86
CA VAL A 232 -3.56 10.01 15.87
C VAL A 232 -2.31 10.83 16.30
N ARG A 233 -2.49 11.99 16.94
CA ARG A 233 -1.37 12.78 17.49
C ARG A 233 -0.70 12.10 18.70
N LYS A 234 -1.49 11.59 19.66
CA LYS A 234 -0.99 10.81 20.81
C LYS A 234 -0.17 9.60 20.33
N TRP A 235 -0.72 8.85 19.36
CA TRP A 235 -0.03 7.73 18.71
C TRP A 235 1.27 8.17 18.01
N LYS A 236 1.25 9.31 17.31
CA LYS A 236 2.45 9.87 16.66
C LYS A 236 3.58 10.17 17.64
N GLU A 237 3.25 10.67 18.83
CA GLU A 237 4.23 11.01 19.87
C GLU A 237 4.82 9.75 20.52
N GLU A 238 3.98 8.77 20.86
CA GLU A 238 4.37 7.47 21.44
C GLU A 238 5.29 6.67 20.50
N TYR A 239 4.87 6.46 19.25
CA TYR A 239 5.57 5.61 18.29
C TYR A 239 6.70 6.34 17.57
N GLY A 240 6.56 7.64 17.27
CA GLY A 240 7.66 8.46 16.77
C GLY A 240 8.83 8.48 17.76
N GLY A 241 8.55 8.73 19.04
CA GLY A 241 9.57 8.66 20.10
C GLY A 241 10.17 7.26 20.29
N THR A 242 9.51 6.19 19.85
CA THR A 242 10.02 4.81 19.88
C THR A 242 10.94 4.53 18.69
N ILE A 243 10.52 4.90 17.47
CA ILE A 243 11.32 4.83 16.23
C ILE A 243 12.67 5.54 16.41
N LEU A 244 12.65 6.77 16.92
CA LEU A 244 13.85 7.59 17.16
C LEU A 244 14.82 6.94 18.16
N LYS A 245 14.31 6.26 19.19
CA LYS A 245 15.13 5.51 20.15
C LYS A 245 15.73 4.25 19.53
N GLN A 246 15.02 3.58 18.61
CA GLN A 246 15.53 2.40 17.91
C GLN A 246 16.67 2.76 16.94
N GLU A 247 16.54 3.81 16.13
CA GLU A 247 17.62 4.26 15.23
C GLU A 247 18.88 4.69 16.01
N ARG A 248 18.70 5.46 17.10
CA ARG A 248 19.80 5.82 18.01
C ARG A 248 20.43 4.57 18.65
N ARG A 249 19.62 3.57 19.02
CA ARG A 249 20.12 2.31 19.61
C ARG A 249 20.86 1.41 18.61
N LEU A 250 20.49 1.45 17.33
CA LEU A 250 21.23 0.84 16.21
C LEU A 250 22.55 1.56 15.91
N GLY A 251 22.70 2.80 16.38
CA GLY A 251 23.90 3.60 16.20
C GLY A 251 23.89 4.53 14.98
N ALA A 252 22.75 4.72 14.31
CA ALA A 252 22.63 5.50 13.07
C ALA A 252 23.25 6.90 13.18
N SER A 253 24.16 7.29 12.27
CA SER A 253 24.85 8.59 12.27
C SER A 253 24.09 9.71 11.52
N LEU A 254 22.79 9.82 11.83
CA LEU A 254 21.81 10.76 11.29
C LEU A 254 22.01 12.19 11.82
N ASP A 255 21.74 13.20 10.98
CA ASP A 255 21.75 14.61 11.38
C ASP A 255 20.43 15.00 12.07
N TRP A 256 20.30 14.66 13.37
CA TRP A 256 19.10 14.94 14.18
C TRP A 256 18.71 16.42 14.25
N SER A 257 19.61 17.36 13.93
CA SER A 257 19.27 18.79 13.84
C SER A 257 18.30 19.11 12.68
N ARG A 258 18.12 18.16 11.76
CA ARG A 258 17.28 18.26 10.56
C ARG A 258 16.09 17.29 10.57
N GLU A 259 15.82 16.63 11.70
CA GLU A 259 14.70 15.70 11.89
C GLU A 259 13.38 16.32 11.44
N PHE A 260 12.52 15.51 10.83
CA PHE A 260 11.23 16.00 10.35
C PHE A 260 10.10 14.99 10.42
N PHE A 261 8.89 15.54 10.34
CA PHE A 261 7.66 14.81 10.18
C PHE A 261 6.97 15.28 8.90
N THR A 262 6.40 14.38 8.11
CA THR A 262 5.83 14.75 6.79
C THR A 262 4.63 15.70 6.89
N MET A 263 3.92 15.73 8.03
CA MET A 263 2.90 16.75 8.35
C MET A 263 3.43 17.90 9.23
N ASP A 264 4.74 18.17 9.30
CA ASP A 264 5.24 19.39 9.92
C ASP A 264 4.87 20.65 9.10
N GLU A 265 4.92 21.84 9.71
CA GLU A 265 4.54 23.11 9.07
C GLU A 265 5.37 23.43 7.80
N LYS A 266 6.61 22.93 7.72
CA LYS A 266 7.52 23.16 6.59
C LYS A 266 7.22 22.21 5.44
N ARG A 267 6.95 20.93 5.71
CA ARG A 267 6.60 19.92 4.69
C ARG A 267 5.16 20.10 4.21
N SER A 268 4.24 20.44 5.10
CA SER A 268 2.85 20.77 4.73
C SER A 268 2.83 21.92 3.72
N ARG A 269 3.56 23.02 3.96
CA ARG A 269 3.71 24.11 2.98
C ARG A 269 4.38 23.67 1.68
N ALA A 270 5.40 22.82 1.73
CA ALA A 270 6.05 22.31 0.52
C ALA A 270 5.09 21.46 -0.34
N VAL A 271 4.21 20.68 0.28
CA VAL A 271 3.15 19.93 -0.41
C VAL A 271 2.07 20.87 -0.97
N THR A 272 1.66 21.91 -0.22
CA THR A 272 0.74 22.94 -0.75
C THR A 272 1.32 23.68 -1.96
N GLU A 273 2.58 24.11 -1.89
CA GLU A 273 3.29 24.77 -2.98
C GLU A 273 3.41 23.86 -4.21
N ALA A 274 3.75 22.58 -4.01
CA ALA A 274 3.82 21.60 -5.10
C ALA A 274 2.45 21.34 -5.73
N PHE A 275 1.39 21.23 -4.92
CA PHE A 275 0.02 21.07 -5.42
C PHE A 275 -0.42 22.26 -6.28
N VAL A 276 -0.22 23.50 -5.79
CA VAL A 276 -0.59 24.71 -6.52
C VAL A 276 0.16 24.82 -7.85
N ARG A 277 1.49 24.62 -7.85
CA ARG A 277 2.28 24.66 -9.10
C ARG A 277 1.83 23.61 -10.10
N LEU A 278 1.73 22.35 -9.68
CA LEU A 278 1.31 21.27 -10.59
C LEU A 278 -0.13 21.46 -11.09
N HIS A 279 -1.01 22.11 -10.31
CA HIS A 279 -2.34 22.51 -10.77
C HIS A 279 -2.29 23.63 -11.81
N ASP A 280 -1.50 24.67 -11.56
CA ASP A 280 -1.37 25.84 -12.45
C ASP A 280 -0.62 25.48 -13.76
N ASP A 281 0.28 24.50 -13.71
CA ASP A 281 0.92 23.84 -14.85
C ASP A 281 -0.02 22.86 -15.60
N GLY A 282 -1.24 22.64 -15.11
CA GLY A 282 -2.25 21.74 -15.70
C GLY A 282 -2.01 20.24 -15.49
N LEU A 283 -0.99 19.86 -14.71
CA LEU A 283 -0.67 18.47 -14.38
C LEU A 283 -1.60 17.90 -13.30
N ILE A 284 -2.08 18.70 -12.36
CA ILE A 284 -3.11 18.32 -11.38
C ILE A 284 -4.47 18.88 -11.81
N TYR A 285 -5.47 18.01 -11.91
CA TYR A 285 -6.82 18.37 -12.32
C TYR A 285 -7.88 17.61 -11.53
N ARG A 286 -9.11 18.14 -11.51
CA ARG A 286 -10.27 17.53 -10.85
C ARG A 286 -11.16 16.87 -11.91
N ASP A 287 -11.48 15.59 -11.76
CA ASP A 287 -12.26 14.84 -12.74
C ASP A 287 -13.15 13.77 -12.07
N ILE A 288 -14.23 13.39 -12.74
CA ILE A 288 -15.18 12.35 -12.32
C ILE A 288 -14.84 11.07 -13.09
N ARG A 289 -14.21 10.12 -12.41
CA ARG A 289 -13.79 8.83 -13.00
C ARG A 289 -14.05 7.69 -12.02
N LEU A 290 -13.94 6.47 -12.51
CA LEU A 290 -13.77 5.30 -11.65
C LEU A 290 -12.53 5.45 -10.77
N VAL A 291 -12.67 5.04 -9.51
CA VAL A 291 -11.58 4.85 -8.57
C VAL A 291 -11.71 3.49 -7.90
N ASN A 292 -10.58 2.94 -7.47
CA ASN A 292 -10.55 1.78 -6.58
C ASN A 292 -11.07 2.22 -5.21
N TRP A 293 -12.31 1.86 -4.87
CA TRP A 293 -12.95 2.23 -3.62
C TRP A 293 -12.87 1.08 -2.60
N ASP A 294 -12.40 1.42 -1.39
CA ASP A 294 -12.45 0.55 -0.22
C ASP A 294 -13.64 0.99 0.65
N PHE A 295 -14.69 0.17 0.70
CA PHE A 295 -15.91 0.45 1.47
C PHE A 295 -15.69 0.45 2.99
N THR A 296 -14.70 -0.30 3.48
CA THR A 296 -14.32 -0.30 4.90
C THR A 296 -13.63 1.02 5.28
N LEU A 297 -12.73 1.53 4.43
CA LEU A 297 -12.09 2.84 4.62
C LEU A 297 -13.01 4.01 4.25
N ARG A 298 -14.04 3.78 3.42
CA ARG A 298 -14.85 4.81 2.76
C ARG A 298 -13.96 5.84 2.04
N SER A 299 -13.03 5.31 1.25
CA SER A 299 -12.00 6.09 0.54
C SER A 299 -11.67 5.46 -0.81
N ALA A 300 -11.29 6.31 -1.75
CA ALA A 300 -10.47 5.88 -2.88
C ALA A 300 -9.08 5.44 -2.38
N ILE A 301 -8.50 4.44 -3.02
CA ILE A 301 -7.09 4.06 -2.91
C ILE A 301 -6.41 4.08 -4.28
N SER A 302 -5.08 4.05 -4.30
CA SER A 302 -4.31 3.99 -5.55
C SER A 302 -4.20 2.56 -6.10
N GLU A 303 -3.89 2.42 -7.40
CA GLU A 303 -3.70 1.10 -8.05
C GLU A 303 -2.62 0.26 -7.35
N ILE A 304 -1.50 0.90 -6.96
CA ILE A 304 -0.40 0.27 -6.22
C ILE A 304 -0.77 -0.15 -4.77
N GLU A 305 -1.97 0.21 -4.31
CA GLU A 305 -2.53 -0.26 -3.04
C GLU A 305 -3.56 -1.39 -3.19
N VAL A 306 -3.80 -1.87 -4.43
CA VAL A 306 -4.59 -3.06 -4.71
C VAL A 306 -3.68 -4.29 -4.80
N ASN A 307 -3.98 -5.31 -4.00
CA ASN A 307 -3.39 -6.64 -4.11
C ASN A 307 -4.32 -7.52 -4.95
N TYR A 308 -3.87 -7.96 -6.12
CA TYR A 308 -4.64 -8.86 -6.98
C TYR A 308 -4.48 -10.32 -6.59
N VAL A 309 -5.58 -11.07 -6.62
CA VAL A 309 -5.64 -12.51 -6.36
C VAL A 309 -6.31 -13.20 -7.54
N ASP A 310 -5.56 -14.06 -8.23
CA ASP A 310 -6.09 -14.91 -9.30
C ASP A 310 -6.82 -16.12 -8.72
N ILE A 311 -8.05 -16.38 -9.18
CA ILE A 311 -8.82 -17.58 -8.84
C ILE A 311 -9.20 -18.35 -10.11
N LYS A 312 -8.94 -19.66 -10.12
CA LYS A 312 -9.07 -20.53 -11.30
C LYS A 312 -10.48 -21.05 -11.59
N GLY A 313 -11.50 -20.49 -10.93
CA GLY A 313 -12.87 -20.98 -10.93
C GLY A 313 -13.57 -20.72 -9.60
N ARG A 314 -14.70 -21.40 -9.38
CA ARG A 314 -15.61 -21.19 -8.25
C ARG A 314 -14.91 -21.28 -6.90
N THR A 315 -14.80 -20.15 -6.23
CA THR A 315 -14.05 -20.00 -4.98
C THR A 315 -14.87 -19.22 -3.96
N LEU A 316 -15.02 -19.79 -2.76
CA LEU A 316 -15.60 -19.11 -1.60
C LEU A 316 -14.50 -18.35 -0.85
N LEU A 317 -14.60 -17.02 -0.78
CA LEU A 317 -13.62 -16.17 -0.11
C LEU A 317 -14.24 -15.44 1.10
N PRO A 318 -13.52 -15.31 2.22
CA PRO A 318 -13.94 -14.44 3.32
C PRO A 318 -13.80 -12.97 2.91
N VAL A 319 -14.85 -12.17 3.13
CA VAL A 319 -14.84 -10.72 2.89
C VAL A 319 -14.99 -9.99 4.23
N LEU A 320 -14.29 -8.86 4.40
CA LEU A 320 -14.35 -8.10 5.64
C LEU A 320 -15.75 -7.52 5.88
N GLY A 321 -16.30 -7.74 7.07
CA GLY A 321 -17.67 -7.36 7.43
C GLY A 321 -18.74 -8.42 7.15
N TRP A 322 -18.38 -9.58 6.56
CA TRP A 322 -19.33 -10.62 6.16
C TRP A 322 -19.30 -11.83 7.09
N ASN A 323 -20.48 -12.29 7.51
CA ASN A 323 -20.62 -13.47 8.38
C ASN A 323 -20.40 -14.81 7.65
N HIS A 324 -20.46 -14.79 6.32
CA HIS A 324 -20.35 -15.97 5.46
C HIS A 324 -19.39 -15.69 4.29
N PRO A 325 -18.61 -16.68 3.82
CA PRO A 325 -17.82 -16.54 2.61
C PRO A 325 -18.68 -16.21 1.38
N VAL A 326 -18.17 -15.35 0.51
CA VAL A 326 -18.83 -14.92 -0.72
C VAL A 326 -18.29 -15.74 -1.90
N GLU A 327 -19.16 -16.14 -2.82
CA GLU A 327 -18.79 -16.87 -4.03
C GLU A 327 -18.26 -15.90 -5.12
N PHE A 328 -17.10 -16.25 -5.67
CA PHE A 328 -16.46 -15.61 -6.82
C PHE A 328 -15.97 -16.67 -7.82
N GLY A 329 -15.51 -16.28 -9.01
CA GLY A 329 -15.03 -17.21 -10.03
C GLY A 329 -16.15 -17.99 -10.70
N VAL A 330 -17.30 -17.35 -10.87
CA VAL A 330 -18.52 -17.92 -11.45
C VAL A 330 -19.06 -16.94 -12.47
N LEU A 331 -19.32 -17.40 -13.70
CA LEU A 331 -19.98 -16.64 -14.74
C LEU A 331 -21.47 -17.03 -14.77
N VAL A 332 -22.34 -16.08 -14.45
CA VAL A 332 -23.79 -16.26 -14.36
C VAL A 332 -24.46 -15.78 -15.63
N PHE A 333 -25.34 -16.61 -16.18
CA PHE A 333 -26.13 -16.35 -17.37
C PHE A 333 -27.59 -16.08 -16.99
N PHE A 334 -28.14 -14.95 -17.45
CA PHE A 334 -29.51 -14.54 -17.17
C PHE A 334 -30.06 -13.71 -18.34
N ALA A 335 -31.37 -13.67 -18.52
CA ALA A 335 -32.01 -13.07 -19.68
C ALA A 335 -32.68 -11.72 -19.38
N TYR A 336 -32.56 -10.78 -20.31
CA TYR A 336 -33.40 -9.59 -20.40
C TYR A 336 -34.47 -9.79 -21.48
N LYS A 337 -35.74 -9.47 -21.17
CA LYS A 337 -36.83 -9.48 -22.15
C LYS A 337 -36.71 -8.29 -23.09
N ILE A 338 -36.91 -8.49 -24.39
CA ILE A 338 -36.92 -7.40 -25.37
C ILE A 338 -38.27 -6.66 -25.26
N GLU A 339 -38.26 -5.32 -25.27
CA GLU A 339 -39.47 -4.49 -25.05
C GLU A 339 -40.54 -4.73 -26.12
N LYS A 340 -40.09 -4.80 -27.38
CA LYS A 340 -40.93 -5.01 -28.57
C LYS A 340 -40.29 -6.13 -29.38
N PRO A 341 -40.48 -7.39 -28.96
CA PRO A 341 -39.88 -8.53 -29.65
C PRO A 341 -40.53 -8.67 -31.04
N PRO A 342 -39.78 -9.11 -32.06
CA PRO A 342 -40.36 -9.42 -33.35
C PRO A 342 -41.25 -10.66 -33.27
N GLU A 343 -42.23 -10.76 -34.17
CA GLU A 343 -43.09 -11.96 -34.31
C GLU A 343 -42.24 -13.20 -34.66
N GLU A 344 -41.22 -13.03 -35.51
CA GLU A 344 -40.17 -14.02 -35.75
C GLU A 344 -38.82 -13.50 -35.23
N GLY A 345 -38.29 -14.13 -34.19
CA GLY A 345 -36.94 -13.88 -33.67
C GLY A 345 -36.83 -13.95 -32.14
N LEU A 346 -35.70 -13.45 -31.64
CA LEU A 346 -35.38 -13.44 -30.21
C LEU A 346 -36.42 -12.63 -29.41
N GLN A 347 -36.99 -13.27 -28.40
CA GLN A 347 -37.88 -12.64 -27.40
C GLN A 347 -37.10 -12.07 -26.21
N GLU A 348 -35.87 -12.58 -25.99
CA GLU A 348 -34.97 -12.21 -24.92
C GLU A 348 -33.51 -12.20 -25.41
N ILE A 349 -32.64 -11.52 -24.68
CA ILE A 349 -31.18 -11.49 -24.87
C ILE A 349 -30.49 -11.96 -23.60
N VAL A 350 -29.55 -12.90 -23.71
CA VAL A 350 -28.91 -13.57 -22.57
C VAL A 350 -27.61 -12.88 -22.21
N VAL A 351 -27.57 -12.32 -21.00
CA VAL A 351 -26.42 -11.83 -20.24
C VAL A 351 -25.34 -12.87 -20.00
N ALA A 352 -24.07 -12.50 -19.82
CA ALA A 352 -23.10 -13.23 -19.00
C ALA A 352 -22.39 -12.24 -18.05
N THR A 353 -22.24 -12.57 -16.76
CA THR A 353 -21.53 -11.72 -15.79
C THR A 353 -20.99 -12.45 -14.57
N THR A 354 -19.89 -11.98 -13.99
CA THR A 354 -19.37 -12.40 -12.68
C THR A 354 -19.94 -11.60 -11.51
N ARG A 355 -20.69 -10.52 -11.80
CA ARG A 355 -21.13 -9.50 -10.83
C ARG A 355 -22.62 -9.20 -10.97
N VAL A 356 -23.48 -10.17 -10.66
CA VAL A 356 -24.94 -10.05 -10.87
C VAL A 356 -25.53 -8.85 -10.13
N GLU A 357 -25.01 -8.47 -8.96
CA GLU A 357 -25.44 -7.26 -8.23
C GLU A 357 -25.34 -5.96 -9.05
N THR A 358 -24.40 -5.89 -10.00
CA THR A 358 -24.21 -4.69 -10.83
C THR A 358 -25.29 -4.51 -11.90
N MET A 359 -26.05 -5.57 -12.22
CA MET A 359 -27.09 -5.49 -13.27
C MET A 359 -28.17 -4.44 -12.96
N LEU A 360 -28.41 -4.14 -11.68
CA LEU A 360 -29.29 -3.07 -11.22
C LEU A 360 -28.92 -1.68 -11.79
N GLY A 361 -27.64 -1.46 -12.12
CA GLY A 361 -27.12 -0.23 -12.73
C GLY A 361 -26.94 -0.28 -14.26
N ASP A 362 -27.35 -1.37 -14.93
CA ASP A 362 -27.10 -1.53 -16.37
C ASP A 362 -27.75 -0.41 -17.22
N ALA A 363 -26.91 0.30 -17.97
CA ALA A 363 -27.27 1.41 -18.83
C ALA A 363 -27.36 1.04 -20.32
N ALA A 364 -26.78 -0.10 -20.71
CA ALA A 364 -26.89 -0.68 -22.06
C ALA A 364 -26.65 -2.21 -22.04
N ILE A 365 -26.91 -2.86 -23.17
CA ILE A 365 -26.36 -4.19 -23.50
C ILE A 365 -25.55 -4.03 -24.78
N ALA A 366 -24.27 -4.40 -24.76
CA ALA A 366 -23.43 -4.39 -25.95
C ALA A 366 -23.41 -5.78 -26.63
N VAL A 367 -23.41 -5.77 -27.96
CA VAL A 367 -23.22 -6.96 -28.81
C VAL A 367 -22.20 -6.64 -29.89
N HIS A 368 -21.49 -7.64 -30.43
CA HIS A 368 -20.53 -7.39 -31.51
C HIS A 368 -21.26 -7.02 -32.81
N PRO A 369 -20.81 -6.03 -33.62
CA PRO A 369 -21.48 -5.62 -34.85
C PRO A 369 -21.60 -6.73 -35.90
N ASP A 370 -20.73 -7.75 -35.88
CA ASP A 370 -20.78 -8.90 -36.78
C ASP A 370 -21.36 -10.19 -36.18
N ASP A 371 -21.93 -10.12 -34.97
CA ASP A 371 -22.67 -11.25 -34.43
C ASP A 371 -24.10 -11.31 -35.02
N GLU A 372 -24.28 -12.09 -36.07
CA GLU A 372 -25.58 -12.28 -36.74
C GLU A 372 -26.70 -12.83 -35.83
N ARG A 373 -26.38 -13.34 -34.62
CA ARG A 373 -27.39 -13.68 -33.59
C ARG A 373 -28.09 -12.41 -33.06
N TYR A 374 -27.34 -11.33 -32.87
CA TYR A 374 -27.77 -10.14 -32.13
C TYR A 374 -27.70 -8.82 -32.90
N LYS A 375 -27.00 -8.75 -34.03
CA LYS A 375 -26.90 -7.56 -34.92
C LYS A 375 -28.25 -6.93 -35.24
N LYS A 376 -29.29 -7.77 -35.42
CA LYS A 376 -30.69 -7.37 -35.67
C LYS A 376 -31.43 -6.81 -34.43
N LEU A 377 -30.75 -6.69 -33.29
CA LEU A 377 -31.23 -6.07 -32.06
C LEU A 377 -30.61 -4.68 -31.81
N HIS A 378 -29.59 -4.28 -32.57
CA HIS A 378 -29.01 -2.93 -32.46
C HIS A 378 -30.08 -1.84 -32.59
N GLY A 379 -30.05 -0.85 -31.69
CA GLY A 379 -31.04 0.24 -31.62
C GLY A 379 -32.41 -0.16 -31.06
N LYS A 380 -32.62 -1.44 -30.67
CA LYS A 380 -33.79 -1.87 -29.90
C LYS A 380 -33.52 -1.72 -28.40
N TYR A 381 -34.56 -1.96 -27.60
CA TYR A 381 -34.51 -1.87 -26.15
C TYR A 381 -34.90 -3.21 -25.51
N ALA A 382 -34.19 -3.56 -24.45
CA ALA A 382 -34.58 -4.57 -23.48
C ALA A 382 -35.19 -3.91 -22.23
N MET A 383 -36.00 -4.65 -21.47
CA MET A 383 -36.62 -4.17 -20.24
C MET A 383 -35.86 -4.69 -19.02
N HIS A 384 -35.44 -3.77 -18.15
CA HIS A 384 -34.86 -4.14 -16.87
C HIS A 384 -35.91 -4.86 -15.99
N PRO A 385 -35.59 -6.01 -15.35
CA PRO A 385 -36.59 -6.82 -14.67
C PRO A 385 -37.13 -6.22 -13.37
N PHE A 386 -36.32 -5.43 -12.64
CA PHE A 386 -36.65 -4.92 -11.29
C PHE A 386 -36.90 -3.40 -11.21
N ILE A 387 -36.78 -2.69 -12.33
CA ILE A 387 -36.81 -1.23 -12.41
C ILE A 387 -37.49 -0.87 -13.72
N GLU A 388 -38.30 0.19 -13.75
CA GLU A 388 -38.93 0.70 -14.98
C GLU A 388 -37.92 1.44 -15.88
N ARG A 389 -36.86 0.74 -16.31
CA ARG A 389 -35.76 1.25 -17.15
C ARG A 389 -35.69 0.47 -18.46
N ARG A 390 -35.66 1.21 -19.58
CA ARG A 390 -35.47 0.70 -20.94
C ARG A 390 -33.97 0.69 -21.23
N ILE A 391 -33.39 -0.48 -21.44
CA ILE A 391 -31.95 -0.67 -21.67
C ILE A 391 -31.70 -0.73 -23.20
N PRO A 392 -30.98 0.24 -23.81
CA PRO A 392 -30.63 0.18 -25.23
C PRO A 392 -29.66 -0.97 -25.54
N ILE A 393 -29.85 -1.60 -26.69
CA ILE A 393 -28.93 -2.61 -27.23
C ILE A 393 -28.04 -1.92 -28.27
N ILE A 394 -26.74 -1.85 -28.00
CA ILE A 394 -25.72 -1.16 -28.80
C ILE A 394 -24.74 -2.15 -29.43
N CYS A 395 -23.97 -1.68 -30.42
CA CYS A 395 -22.87 -2.47 -30.99
C CYS A 395 -21.52 -1.89 -30.58
N ASP A 396 -20.62 -2.73 -30.05
CA ASP A 396 -19.26 -2.33 -29.70
C ASP A 396 -18.28 -3.47 -30.00
N GLU A 397 -17.37 -3.24 -30.95
CA GLU A 397 -16.37 -4.21 -31.41
C GLU A 397 -15.13 -4.32 -30.50
N ILE A 398 -14.97 -3.39 -29.57
CA ILE A 398 -13.78 -3.28 -28.70
C ILE A 398 -14.01 -4.08 -27.40
N LEU A 399 -15.23 -4.07 -26.86
CA LEU A 399 -15.59 -4.82 -25.65
C LEU A 399 -16.01 -6.26 -25.95
N VAL A 400 -16.80 -6.49 -27.00
CA VAL A 400 -17.58 -7.73 -27.12
C VAL A 400 -16.90 -8.77 -28.00
N ASP A 401 -16.30 -9.79 -27.38
CA ASP A 401 -15.95 -11.04 -28.05
C ASP A 401 -17.23 -11.90 -28.28
N PRO A 402 -17.62 -12.20 -29.53
CA PRO A 402 -18.78 -13.05 -29.82
C PRO A 402 -18.66 -14.48 -29.26
N SER A 403 -17.43 -14.96 -29.04
CA SER A 403 -17.13 -16.30 -28.55
C SER A 403 -17.13 -16.41 -27.03
N PHE A 404 -17.11 -15.29 -26.30
CA PHE A 404 -17.10 -15.28 -24.85
C PHE A 404 -18.51 -15.21 -24.25
N GLY A 405 -18.78 -16.06 -23.26
CA GLY A 405 -20.07 -16.13 -22.58
C GLY A 405 -21.21 -16.38 -23.55
N SER A 406 -22.12 -15.42 -23.68
CA SER A 406 -23.23 -15.46 -24.64
C SER A 406 -22.92 -14.77 -25.98
N GLY A 407 -21.88 -13.93 -26.05
CA GLY A 407 -21.69 -12.93 -27.11
C GLY A 407 -22.45 -11.61 -26.90
N ALA A 408 -23.04 -11.42 -25.72
CA ALA A 408 -23.72 -10.18 -25.31
C ALA A 408 -23.33 -9.79 -23.87
N VAL A 409 -23.01 -8.52 -23.64
CA VAL A 409 -22.44 -8.01 -22.38
C VAL A 409 -23.35 -6.95 -21.76
N LYS A 410 -23.66 -7.08 -20.47
CA LYS A 410 -24.33 -6.03 -19.69
C LYS A 410 -23.38 -4.90 -19.33
N ILE A 411 -23.79 -3.66 -19.55
CA ILE A 411 -22.95 -2.47 -19.41
C ILE A 411 -23.32 -1.67 -18.14
N THR A 412 -22.55 -1.84 -17.06
CA THR A 412 -22.67 -1.06 -15.80
C THR A 412 -21.54 -0.04 -15.66
N LEU A 413 -21.67 1.08 -16.39
CA LEU A 413 -20.64 2.13 -16.54
C LEU A 413 -20.01 2.64 -15.24
N ALA A 414 -20.75 2.64 -14.14
CA ALA A 414 -20.28 3.17 -12.86
C ALA A 414 -19.46 2.18 -12.02
N HIS A 415 -19.33 0.92 -12.49
CA HIS A 415 -18.85 -0.22 -11.69
C HIS A 415 -17.86 -1.17 -12.41
N ASP A 416 -17.48 -0.90 -13.67
CA ASP A 416 -16.41 -1.63 -14.36
C ASP A 416 -15.59 -0.71 -15.30
N PRO A 417 -14.24 -0.81 -15.34
CA PRO A 417 -13.38 0.01 -16.21
C PRO A 417 -13.65 -0.11 -17.70
N ASN A 418 -14.00 -1.30 -18.19
CA ASN A 418 -14.24 -1.55 -19.60
C ASN A 418 -15.60 -0.97 -20.01
N ASP A 419 -16.62 -1.19 -19.18
CA ASP A 419 -17.95 -0.56 -19.33
C ASP A 419 -17.83 0.97 -19.33
N PHE A 420 -17.05 1.56 -18.42
CA PHE A 420 -16.85 3.00 -18.33
C PHE A 420 -16.36 3.64 -19.64
N GLU A 421 -15.41 3.00 -20.33
CA GLU A 421 -14.94 3.47 -21.64
C GLU A 421 -15.99 3.24 -22.75
N VAL A 422 -16.83 2.21 -22.68
CA VAL A 422 -17.99 2.02 -23.58
C VAL A 422 -18.99 3.16 -23.38
N GLY A 423 -19.23 3.58 -22.13
CA GLY A 423 -20.08 4.71 -21.78
C GLY A 423 -19.66 6.02 -22.42
N LYS A 424 -18.35 6.28 -22.47
CA LYS A 424 -17.79 7.42 -23.19
C LYS A 424 -17.98 7.29 -24.71
N ARG A 425 -17.67 6.12 -25.29
CA ARG A 425 -17.78 5.87 -26.75
C ARG A 425 -19.20 6.08 -27.27
N HIS A 426 -20.20 5.63 -26.51
CA HIS A 426 -21.61 5.63 -26.92
C HIS A 426 -22.47 6.70 -26.24
N ASN A 427 -21.86 7.60 -25.44
CA ASN A 427 -22.51 8.68 -24.70
C ASN A 427 -23.72 8.18 -23.86
N LEU A 428 -23.46 7.20 -23.00
CA LEU A 428 -24.46 6.56 -22.13
C LEU A 428 -24.53 7.19 -20.72
N GLU A 429 -25.61 6.92 -19.99
CA GLU A 429 -25.85 7.46 -18.64
C GLU A 429 -25.13 6.66 -17.54
N PHE A 430 -24.31 7.34 -16.72
CA PHE A 430 -23.51 6.73 -15.65
C PHE A 430 -24.32 6.54 -14.35
N ILE A 431 -24.99 5.39 -14.23
CA ILE A 431 -25.84 5.04 -13.07
C ILE A 431 -25.02 4.34 -11.97
N ASN A 432 -24.67 5.07 -10.89
CA ASN A 432 -24.11 4.47 -9.67
C ASN A 432 -25.21 3.87 -8.79
N ILE A 433 -25.08 2.59 -8.44
CA ILE A 433 -26.01 1.87 -7.54
C ILE A 433 -25.52 1.70 -6.10
N PHE A 434 -24.26 2.02 -5.76
CA PHE A 434 -23.75 1.84 -4.39
C PHE A 434 -23.72 3.12 -3.57
N THR A 435 -23.87 2.97 -2.25
CA THR A 435 -23.56 3.97 -1.23
C THR A 435 -22.09 3.90 -0.83
N ASP A 436 -21.56 4.94 -0.18
CA ASP A 436 -20.16 4.99 0.28
C ASP A 436 -19.80 3.92 1.34
N ASP A 437 -20.79 3.26 1.94
CA ASP A 437 -20.67 2.12 2.87
C ASP A 437 -20.99 0.74 2.24
N GLY A 438 -21.18 0.65 0.92
CA GLY A 438 -21.25 -0.64 0.20
C GLY A 438 -22.62 -1.30 0.18
N LYS A 439 -23.69 -0.52 0.36
CA LYS A 439 -25.08 -0.93 0.19
C LYS A 439 -25.65 -0.46 -1.15
N ILE A 440 -26.76 -1.04 -1.56
CA ILE A 440 -27.56 -0.55 -2.69
C ILE A 440 -28.27 0.76 -2.32
N ASN A 441 -28.13 1.77 -3.18
CA ASN A 441 -28.83 3.05 -3.11
C ASN A 441 -30.14 3.02 -3.92
N ILE A 442 -30.92 4.10 -3.90
CA ILE A 442 -32.24 4.18 -4.56
C ILE A 442 -32.25 3.84 -6.06
N ASN A 443 -31.14 4.03 -6.78
CA ASN A 443 -31.01 3.69 -8.19
C ASN A 443 -31.02 2.17 -8.46
N GLY A 444 -30.81 1.34 -7.44
CA GLY A 444 -30.87 -0.11 -7.54
C GLY A 444 -32.29 -0.70 -7.50
N GLY A 445 -33.32 0.13 -7.33
CA GLY A 445 -34.72 -0.31 -7.23
C GLY A 445 -35.13 -0.66 -5.79
N SER A 446 -36.39 -0.37 -5.44
CA SER A 446 -36.90 -0.38 -4.06
C SER A 446 -36.86 -1.73 -3.35
N GLU A 447 -36.72 -2.84 -4.09
CA GLU A 447 -36.60 -4.19 -3.53
C GLU A 447 -35.22 -4.44 -2.88
N PHE A 448 -34.17 -3.76 -3.34
CA PHE A 448 -32.78 -4.04 -2.95
C PHE A 448 -32.12 -2.94 -2.11
N VAL A 449 -32.76 -1.78 -1.92
CA VAL A 449 -32.22 -0.65 -1.15
C VAL A 449 -31.77 -1.08 0.26
N ASP A 450 -30.67 -0.49 0.73
CA ASP A 450 -30.00 -0.78 2.02
C ASP A 450 -29.38 -2.19 2.17
N MET A 451 -29.62 -3.14 1.25
CA MET A 451 -28.90 -4.43 1.23
C MET A 451 -27.41 -4.23 0.93
N LEU A 452 -26.53 -4.99 1.58
CA LEU A 452 -25.09 -4.97 1.28
C LEU A 452 -24.78 -5.66 -0.06
N ARG A 453 -23.72 -5.22 -0.75
CA ARG A 453 -23.42 -5.60 -2.15
C ARG A 453 -23.49 -7.11 -2.48
N PHE A 454 -23.04 -7.99 -1.60
CA PHE A 454 -23.12 -9.46 -1.82
C PHE A 454 -24.38 -10.14 -1.23
N GLU A 455 -25.19 -9.44 -0.44
CA GLU A 455 -26.57 -9.86 -0.10
C GLU A 455 -27.46 -9.58 -1.31
N ALA A 456 -27.33 -8.38 -1.89
CA ALA A 456 -27.98 -7.99 -3.13
C ALA A 456 -27.63 -8.95 -4.28
N ARG A 457 -26.37 -9.42 -4.40
CA ARG A 457 -25.98 -10.49 -5.34
C ARG A 457 -26.86 -11.73 -5.21
N GLN A 458 -27.10 -12.21 -3.99
CA GLN A 458 -27.92 -13.39 -3.74
C GLN A 458 -29.41 -13.12 -3.98
N ALA A 459 -29.93 -11.98 -3.48
CA ALA A 459 -31.33 -11.58 -3.66
C ALA A 459 -31.70 -11.43 -5.15
N VAL A 460 -30.87 -10.74 -5.94
CA VAL A 460 -31.05 -10.59 -7.39
C VAL A 460 -31.02 -11.93 -8.11
N ILE A 461 -30.14 -12.87 -7.72
CA ILE A 461 -30.10 -14.22 -8.31
C ILE A 461 -31.38 -15.01 -8.04
N GLU A 462 -31.91 -14.99 -6.81
CA GLU A 462 -33.17 -15.68 -6.48
C GLU A 462 -34.40 -15.00 -7.11
N ALA A 463 -34.40 -13.67 -7.24
CA ALA A 463 -35.44 -12.94 -7.97
C ALA A 463 -35.41 -13.27 -9.48
N LEU A 464 -34.22 -13.30 -10.11
CA LEU A 464 -34.05 -13.74 -11.51
C LEU A 464 -34.51 -15.19 -11.73
N LYS A 465 -34.28 -16.10 -10.77
CA LYS A 465 -34.82 -17.47 -10.83
C LYS A 465 -36.34 -17.49 -10.73
N THR A 466 -36.91 -16.75 -9.78
CA THR A 466 -38.36 -16.64 -9.56
C THR A 466 -39.09 -16.08 -10.79
N MET A 467 -38.47 -15.14 -11.50
CA MET A 467 -39.01 -14.58 -12.76
C MET A 467 -38.77 -15.46 -14.00
N GLY A 468 -38.08 -16.60 -13.86
CA GLY A 468 -37.71 -17.46 -15.01
C GLY A 468 -36.67 -16.84 -15.95
N LEU A 469 -35.88 -15.86 -15.47
CA LEU A 469 -34.87 -15.14 -16.25
C LEU A 469 -33.45 -15.66 -16.02
N TYR A 470 -33.16 -16.26 -14.87
CA TYR A 470 -31.91 -17.01 -14.66
C TYR A 470 -31.81 -18.18 -15.66
N ARG A 471 -30.62 -18.42 -16.23
CA ARG A 471 -30.38 -19.50 -17.21
C ARG A 471 -29.53 -20.60 -16.58
N PHE A 472 -28.26 -20.32 -16.30
CA PHE A 472 -27.32 -21.20 -15.61
C PHE A 472 -26.13 -20.40 -15.05
N ALA A 473 -25.18 -21.07 -14.40
CA ALA A 473 -23.90 -20.47 -14.04
C ALA A 473 -22.79 -21.52 -14.13
N GLU A 474 -21.61 -21.10 -14.59
CA GLU A 474 -20.44 -21.96 -14.80
C GLU A 474 -19.20 -21.39 -14.10
N ASP A 475 -18.17 -22.22 -13.95
CA ASP A 475 -16.93 -21.86 -13.25
C ASP A 475 -16.01 -21.07 -14.19
N HIS A 476 -15.46 -19.96 -13.72
CA HIS A 476 -14.75 -18.98 -14.53
C HIS A 476 -13.48 -18.49 -13.83
N GLU A 477 -12.35 -18.51 -14.54
CA GLU A 477 -11.10 -17.91 -14.05
C GLU A 477 -11.22 -16.38 -14.04
N MET A 478 -10.95 -15.76 -12.91
CA MET A 478 -10.97 -14.29 -12.76
C MET A 478 -9.93 -13.81 -11.77
N GLN A 479 -9.62 -12.51 -11.81
CA GLN A 479 -8.76 -11.83 -10.86
C GLN A 479 -9.59 -10.91 -9.95
N ILE A 480 -9.25 -10.84 -8.66
CA ILE A 480 -9.95 -10.03 -7.65
C ILE A 480 -8.98 -9.04 -7.04
N GLY A 481 -9.32 -7.74 -7.08
CA GLY A 481 -8.60 -6.70 -6.35
C GLY A 481 -9.00 -6.66 -4.87
N LEU A 482 -8.02 -6.79 -3.97
CA LEU A 482 -8.19 -6.65 -2.53
C LEU A 482 -7.42 -5.43 -2.01
N SER A 483 -7.99 -4.70 -1.06
CA SER A 483 -7.31 -3.59 -0.39
C SER A 483 -6.07 -4.07 0.36
N SER A 484 -4.89 -3.51 0.07
CA SER A 484 -3.65 -3.78 0.81
C SER A 484 -3.66 -3.36 2.29
N ARG A 485 -4.73 -2.68 2.75
CA ARG A 485 -4.86 -2.13 4.11
C ARG A 485 -5.92 -2.85 4.95
N THR A 486 -7.03 -3.25 4.32
CA THR A 486 -8.18 -3.89 4.97
C THR A 486 -8.38 -5.35 4.56
N ASN A 487 -7.88 -5.76 3.40
CA ASN A 487 -8.24 -6.98 2.67
C ASN A 487 -9.74 -7.08 2.30
N ASP A 488 -10.47 -5.96 2.30
CA ASP A 488 -11.81 -5.87 1.69
C ASP A 488 -11.71 -5.93 0.15
N VAL A 489 -12.76 -6.40 -0.52
CA VAL A 489 -12.83 -6.50 -1.98
C VAL A 489 -13.09 -5.11 -2.56
N ILE A 490 -12.17 -4.66 -3.42
CA ILE A 490 -12.21 -3.33 -4.05
C ILE A 490 -13.36 -3.23 -5.03
N GLU A 491 -14.02 -2.07 -5.00
CA GLU A 491 -15.09 -1.71 -5.92
C GLU A 491 -14.61 -0.61 -6.88
N PRO A 492 -14.68 -0.80 -8.21
CA PRO A 492 -14.63 0.32 -9.14
C PRO A 492 -15.86 1.20 -8.91
N LEU A 493 -15.64 2.46 -8.52
CA LEU A 493 -16.74 3.37 -8.18
C LEU A 493 -16.50 4.75 -8.77
N ILE A 494 -17.50 5.35 -9.42
CA ILE A 494 -17.37 6.72 -9.93
C ILE A 494 -17.35 7.72 -8.78
N LYS A 495 -16.27 8.50 -8.69
CA LYS A 495 -16.12 9.59 -7.72
C LYS A 495 -15.45 10.82 -8.37
N PRO A 496 -15.85 12.05 -8.01
CA PRO A 496 -15.06 13.23 -8.29
C PRO A 496 -13.76 13.14 -7.47
N GLN A 497 -12.60 13.11 -8.13
CA GLN A 497 -11.29 13.04 -7.49
C GLN A 497 -10.25 13.95 -8.12
N TRP A 498 -9.14 14.16 -7.41
CA TRP A 498 -7.96 14.85 -7.92
C TRP A 498 -7.06 13.83 -8.60
N TRP A 499 -6.61 14.16 -9.82
CA TRP A 499 -5.77 13.31 -10.66
C TRP A 499 -4.49 14.04 -11.00
N VAL A 500 -3.42 13.28 -11.24
CA VAL A 500 -2.15 13.77 -11.78
C VAL A 500 -2.01 13.23 -13.20
N ASN A 501 -1.65 14.07 -14.17
CA ASN A 501 -1.23 13.58 -15.48
C ASN A 501 0.20 13.01 -15.37
N CYS A 502 0.29 11.69 -15.28
CA CYS A 502 1.56 10.98 -15.20
C CYS A 502 2.23 10.76 -16.55
N GLU A 503 1.59 10.98 -17.70
CA GLU A 503 2.16 10.64 -19.02
C GLU A 503 3.45 11.42 -19.31
N ILE A 504 3.44 12.72 -19.07
CA ILE A 504 4.59 13.61 -19.30
C ILE A 504 5.68 13.33 -18.26
N THR A 505 5.30 13.25 -16.98
CA THR A 505 6.26 13.11 -15.86
C THR A 505 6.87 11.71 -15.78
N ALA A 506 6.16 10.65 -16.18
CA ALA A 506 6.72 9.31 -16.32
C ALA A 506 7.74 9.25 -17.46
N LYS A 507 7.47 9.91 -18.59
CA LYS A 507 8.46 10.03 -19.68
C LYS A 507 9.72 10.74 -19.19
N GLU A 508 9.60 11.89 -18.51
CA GLU A 508 10.76 12.60 -17.95
C GLU A 508 11.53 11.72 -16.94
N ALA A 509 10.82 11.00 -16.07
CA ALA A 509 11.42 10.07 -15.10
C ALA A 509 12.13 8.87 -15.76
N LEU A 510 11.64 8.38 -16.91
CA LEU A 510 12.35 7.41 -17.75
C LEU A 510 13.59 8.05 -18.37
N ASP A 511 13.46 9.20 -19.02
CA ASP A 511 14.55 9.90 -19.72
C ASP A 511 15.73 10.21 -18.77
N THR A 512 15.48 10.56 -17.49
CA THR A 512 16.57 10.76 -16.50
C THR A 512 17.49 9.55 -16.25
N VAL A 513 17.00 8.34 -16.53
CA VAL A 513 17.74 7.07 -16.37
C VAL A 513 18.22 6.52 -17.71
N MET A 514 17.43 6.70 -18.77
CA MET A 514 17.63 6.04 -20.06
C MET A 514 18.45 6.83 -21.07
N ASP A 515 18.54 8.17 -20.95
CA ASP A 515 19.51 8.96 -21.70
C ASP A 515 20.92 8.51 -21.29
N GLU A 516 21.69 7.93 -22.21
CA GLU A 516 23.05 7.44 -21.94
C GLU A 516 24.09 8.57 -22.02
N ASP A 517 23.81 9.62 -22.80
CA ASP A 517 24.70 10.77 -23.02
C ASP A 517 24.60 11.80 -21.89
N HIS A 518 23.41 11.95 -21.28
CA HIS A 518 23.13 12.92 -20.21
C HIS A 518 22.51 12.29 -18.95
N ARG A 519 22.79 11.00 -18.66
CA ARG A 519 22.22 10.24 -17.52
C ARG A 519 22.25 11.03 -16.21
N LYS A 520 21.07 11.33 -15.65
CA LYS A 520 20.91 12.10 -14.40
C LYS A 520 20.75 11.21 -13.17
N LEU A 521 20.29 9.97 -13.33
CA LEU A 521 20.07 9.00 -12.26
C LEU A 521 20.61 7.62 -12.66
N GLU A 522 21.41 6.99 -11.79
CA GLU A 522 21.84 5.60 -11.94
C GLU A 522 21.10 4.70 -10.95
N ILE A 523 20.55 3.58 -11.44
CA ILE A 523 19.89 2.56 -10.62
C ILE A 523 20.87 1.42 -10.34
N ILE A 524 21.12 1.13 -9.06
CA ILE A 524 22.04 0.09 -8.60
C ILE A 524 21.26 -0.90 -7.71
N PRO A 525 21.31 -2.23 -7.96
CA PRO A 525 21.96 -2.89 -9.10
C PRO A 525 21.17 -2.70 -10.42
N LYS A 526 21.89 -2.70 -11.56
CA LYS A 526 21.34 -2.39 -12.89
C LYS A 526 20.21 -3.31 -13.36
N GLN A 527 20.04 -4.48 -12.74
CA GLN A 527 18.92 -5.40 -12.96
C GLN A 527 17.53 -4.79 -12.66
N HIS A 528 17.45 -3.67 -11.92
CA HIS A 528 16.19 -2.97 -11.66
C HIS A 528 15.84 -1.94 -12.75
N VAL A 529 16.77 -1.58 -13.66
CA VAL A 529 16.50 -0.68 -14.80
C VAL A 529 15.38 -1.23 -15.71
N PRO A 530 15.33 -2.53 -16.07
CA PRO A 530 14.19 -3.11 -16.78
C PRO A 530 12.86 -3.11 -16.02
N LYS A 531 12.86 -2.95 -14.69
CA LYS A 531 11.62 -2.75 -13.92
C LYS A 531 11.19 -1.28 -13.92
N TRP A 532 12.13 -0.33 -13.84
CA TRP A 532 11.86 1.10 -14.04
C TRP A 532 11.24 1.37 -15.42
N LYS A 533 11.63 0.61 -16.46
CA LYS A 533 11.02 0.64 -17.81
C LYS A 533 9.58 0.07 -17.92
N LYS A 534 8.99 -0.46 -16.84
CA LYS A 534 7.65 -1.08 -16.83
C LYS A 534 6.60 -0.26 -16.06
N VAL A 535 6.94 0.98 -15.72
CA VAL A 535 6.07 1.97 -15.07
C VAL A 535 5.55 2.93 -16.13
#